data_AF-T1DGE3-F1
#
_entry.id   AF-T1DGE3-F1
#
_cell.length_a   1.000
_cell.length_b   1.000
_cell.length_c   1.000
_cell.angle_alpha   90.00
_cell.angle_beta   90.00
_cell.angle_gamma   90.00
#
_symmetry.space_group_name_H-M   'P 1'
#
loop_
_entity.id
_entity.type
_entity.pdbx_description
1 polymer ?
#
loop_
_entity_poly.entity_id
_entity_poly.type
_entity_poly.pdbx_seq_one_letter_code
_entity_poly.pdbx_strand_id
1 'polypeptide(L)' 'MVMVGKLGKVLGPRGLMPNPKTGTVTFDIGKAVREAKQGKVEFKTEKGGLLHFPIGRASFDRK' A
#
# COMPACT_ATOMS: atom_id res chain seq x y z
N MET A 1 6.87 11.28 12.91
CA MET A 1 5.44 10.91 12.97
C MET A 1 4.52 12.09 13.31
N VAL A 2 4.89 12.94 14.29
CA VAL A 2 4.04 14.04 14.82
C VAL A 2 3.59 15.06 13.75
N MET A 3 4.40 15.33 12.73
CA MET A 3 4.02 16.25 11.64
C MET A 3 2.93 15.70 10.70
N VAL A 4 3.00 14.40 10.36
CA VAL A 4 2.07 13.78 9.40
C VAL A 4 0.69 13.56 10.02
N GLY A 5 0.60 13.39 11.34
CA GLY A 5 -0.68 13.30 12.05
C GLY A 5 -1.58 14.54 11.86
N LYS A 6 -1.00 15.73 11.66
CA LYS A 6 -1.75 16.96 11.37
C LYS A 6 -2.47 16.91 10.01
N LEU A 7 -1.96 16.12 9.06
CA LEU A 7 -2.55 15.92 7.73
C LEU A 7 -3.57 14.78 7.68
N GLY A 8 -3.91 14.17 8.83
CA GLY A 8 -4.82 13.03 8.91
C GLY A 8 -6.19 13.27 8.25
N LYS A 9 -6.72 14.51 8.33
CA LYS A 9 -8.00 14.88 7.68
C LYS A 9 -7.98 14.70 6.15
N VAL A 10 -6.82 14.87 5.51
CA VAL A 10 -6.67 14.77 4.05
C VAL A 10 -6.17 13.39 3.63
N LEU A 11 -5.18 12.86 4.36
CA LEU A 11 -4.54 11.59 4.01
C LEU A 11 -5.39 10.37 4.38
N GLY A 12 -6.20 10.47 5.44
CA GLY A 12 -7.07 9.40 5.92
C GLY A 12 -8.12 8.97 4.88
N PRO A 13 -9.00 9.88 4.41
CA PRO A 13 -10.03 9.53 3.43
C PRO A 13 -9.49 9.02 2.09
N ARG A 14 -8.26 9.40 1.74
CA ARG A 14 -7.59 8.95 0.52
C ARG A 14 -6.80 7.65 0.70
N GLY A 15 -6.71 7.11 1.91
CA GLY A 15 -5.93 5.91 2.21
C GLY A 15 -4.41 6.10 2.04
N LEU A 16 -3.93 7.33 2.03
CA LEU A 16 -2.51 7.68 1.80
C LEU A 16 -1.71 7.83 3.09
N MET A 17 -2.30 7.46 4.23
CA MET A 17 -1.66 7.57 5.53
C MET A 17 -0.51 6.56 5.63
N PRO A 18 0.74 6.99 5.93
CA PRO A 18 1.85 6.06 6.10
C PRO A 18 1.60 5.09 7.26
N ASN A 19 1.87 3.80 7.05
CA ASN A 19 1.62 2.74 8.00
C ASN A 19 2.88 1.86 8.18
N PRO A 20 3.43 1.75 9.40
CA PRO A 20 4.55 0.85 9.69
C PRO A 20 4.24 -0.62 9.37
N LYS A 21 2.99 -1.06 9.53
CA LYS A 21 2.58 -2.44 9.24
C LYS A 21 2.69 -2.77 7.75
N THR A 22 2.51 -1.77 6.89
CA THR A 22 2.60 -1.93 5.44
C THR A 22 4.00 -1.66 4.89
N GLY A 23 4.99 -1.48 5.78
CA GLY A 23 6.38 -1.18 5.40
C GLY A 23 6.59 0.20 4.77
N THR A 24 5.56 1.06 4.72
CA THR A 24 5.67 2.43 4.17
C THR A 24 6.35 3.41 5.13
N VAL A 25 6.56 2.99 6.38
CA VAL A 25 7.43 3.67 7.34
C VAL A 25 8.60 2.75 7.64
N THR A 26 9.74 3.01 7.00
CA THR A 26 10.96 2.21 7.15
C THR A 26 12.19 3.12 7.07
N PHE A 27 13.32 2.64 7.58
CA PHE A 27 14.62 3.30 7.42
C PHE A 27 15.22 3.10 6.02
N ASP A 28 14.82 2.03 5.31
CA ASP A 28 15.27 1.74 3.95
C ASP A 28 14.24 2.23 2.91
N ILE A 29 14.30 3.54 2.64
CA ILE A 29 13.39 4.23 1.71
C ILE A 29 13.62 3.77 0.27
N GLY A 30 14.89 3.54 -0.12
CA GLY A 30 15.25 3.16 -1.48
C GLY A 30 14.64 1.84 -1.90
N LYS A 31 14.70 0.84 -1.01
CA LYS A 31 14.03 -0.45 -1.22
C LYS A 31 12.51 -0.32 -1.23
N ALA A 32 11.94 0.43 -0.30
CA ALA A 32 10.48 0.62 -0.21
C ALA A 32 9.88 1.24 -1.49
N VAL A 33 10.56 2.24 -2.07
CA VAL A 33 10.11 2.87 -3.33
C VAL A 33 10.20 1.90 -4.51
N ARG A 34 11.26 1.08 -4.59
CA ARG A 34 11.41 0.08 -5.65
C ARG A 34 10.33 -0.99 -5.58
N GLU A 35 10.09 -1.55 -4.39
CA GLU A 35 9.06 -2.56 -4.19
C GLU A 35 7.66 -2.01 -4.47
N ALA A 36 7.37 -0.78 -4.03
CA ALA A 36 6.09 -0.12 -4.32
C ALA A 36 5.88 0.08 -5.82
N LYS A 37 6.91 0.49 -6.57
CA LYS A 37 6.85 0.63 -8.04
C LYS A 37 6.68 -0.71 -8.76
N GLN A 38 7.19 -1.79 -8.19
CA GLN A 38 7.06 -3.14 -8.75
C GLN A 38 5.67 -3.76 -8.50
N GLY A 39 4.76 -3.03 -7.84
CA GLY A 39 3.39 -3.50 -7.62
C GLY A 39 3.26 -4.42 -6.41
N LYS A 40 4.07 -4.22 -5.37
CA LYS A 40 3.91 -4.92 -4.09
C LYS A 40 2.48 -4.70 -3.55
N VAL A 41 1.71 -5.80 -3.44
CA VAL A 41 0.37 -5.83 -2.86
C VAL A 41 0.41 -6.61 -1.56
N GLU A 42 -0.16 -6.03 -0.50
CA GLU A 42 -0.38 -6.75 0.75
C GLU A 42 -1.79 -7.31 0.76
N PHE A 43 -1.90 -8.60 1.06
CA PHE A 43 -3.18 -9.30 1.22
C PHE A 43 -3.31 -9.78 2.65
N LYS A 44 -4.55 -9.76 3.15
CA LYS A 44 -4.91 -10.34 4.44
C LYS A 44 -5.94 -11.43 4.21
N THR A 45 -5.76 -12.56 4.87
CA THR A 45 -6.69 -13.69 4.79
C THR A 45 -8.01 -13.35 5.48
N GLU A 46 -9.12 -13.62 4.79
CA GLU A 46 -10.44 -13.60 5.42
C GLU A 46 -10.63 -14.82 6.32
N LYS A 47 -11.60 -14.74 7.24
CA LYS A 47 -11.89 -15.86 8.17
C LYS A 47 -12.29 -17.15 7.45
N GLY A 48 -12.80 -17.06 6.22
CA GLY A 48 -13.14 -18.21 5.37
C GLY A 48 -11.96 -18.80 4.58
N GLY A 49 -10.74 -18.27 4.71
CA GLY A 49 -9.57 -18.77 3.97
C GLY A 49 -9.46 -18.26 2.52
N LEU A 50 -10.33 -17.36 2.09
CA LEU A 50 -10.23 -16.69 0.79
C LEU A 50 -9.26 -15.50 0.83
N LEU A 51 -8.58 -15.28 -0.30
CA LEU A 51 -7.66 -14.16 -0.53
C LEU A 51 -8.20 -13.28 -1.66
N HIS A 52 -8.30 -11.98 -1.41
CA HIS A 52 -8.69 -10.99 -2.41
C HIS A 52 -7.49 -10.11 -2.76
N PHE A 53 -7.10 -10.09 -4.03
CA PHE A 53 -6.08 -9.17 -4.53
C PHE A 53 -6.34 -8.82 -6.00
N PRO A 54 -6.10 -7.56 -6.41
CA PRO A 54 -6.21 -7.15 -7.80
C PRO A 54 -5.00 -7.63 -8.60
N ILE A 55 -5.23 -8.28 -9.74
CA ILE A 55 -4.16 -8.71 -10.67
C ILE A 55 -3.84 -7.69 -11.77
N GLY A 56 -4.69 -6.68 -11.95
CA GLY A 56 -4.52 -5.67 -13.00
C GLY A 56 -5.83 -4.97 -13.36
N ARG A 57 -5.80 -4.17 -14.43
CA ARG A 57 -7.00 -3.56 -15.03
C ARG A 57 -7.29 -4.23 -16.36
N ALA A 58 -8.56 -4.25 -16.76
CA ALA A 58 -8.97 -4.71 -18.09
C ALA A 58 -8.30 -3.92 -19.23
N SER A 59 -7.86 -2.68 -18.96
CA SER A 59 -7.14 -1.83 -19.90
C SER A 59 -5.64 -2.14 -20.01
N PHE A 60 -5.13 -3.17 -19.34
CA PHE A 60 -3.73 -3.57 -19.49
C PHE A 60 -3.53 -4.19 -20.88
N ASP A 61 -2.52 -3.71 -21.59
CA ASP A 61 -2.19 -4.21 -22.92
C ASP A 61 -1.78 -5.68 -22.86
N ARG A 62 -2.28 -6.50 -23.79
CA ARG A 62 -1.84 -7.89 -23.95
C ARG A 62 -0.52 -7.86 -24.70
N LYS A 63 0.58 -7.75 -23.99
CA LYS A 63 1.89 -8.17 -24.49
C LYS A 63 2.32 -9.45 -23.80
#